data_AF-A0A2M7CU74-F1
#
_entry.id   AF-A0A2M7CU74-F1
#
_cell.length_a   1.000
_cell.length_b   1.000
_cell.length_c   1.000
_cell.angle_alpha   90.00
_cell.angle_beta   90.00
_cell.angle_gamma   90.00
#
_symmetry.space_group_name_H-M   'P 1'
#
loop_
_entity.id
_entity.type
_entity.pdbx_description
1 polymer ?
#
loop_
_entity_poly.entity_id
_entity_poly.type
_entity_poly.pdbx_seq_one_letter_code
_entity_poly.pdbx_strand_id
1 'polypeptide(L)'
;MFSMIADYHSLIVEAALRTRGNDVFRFCIEDLPKHADIEFHYDRTSSRLALHAMGSSVLLDEIDVVWNRRSRWPVLPAAVTPEDREFCEKQLKHVKMSLQNLFGNAFWANSEVAGRHADAKPLQLRLAPTVGLAIPDTLISNRPEAIRAFLRRYEKVVHKPLVGHVWSEDGRCYSSYTSSVKSAELPADAMLRAAPGIFQCQVPKSHEVRAQFLGDTCLAISIDSSRLDYGEFDWRRAQRSLGFAPAIQLPPAVHKACRDLMRTFGIVCGAFDFIVTPEGEWIFLEVNEGGQFLFLETLSPGIPVLDAYCSFLESMDPEFRYQEPLHPMRLADMSKTLPAELALSADQLLRQEDTAIRETLSFRQS
;
A
#
# COMPACT_ATOMS: atom_id res chain seq x y z
N MET A 1 -15.42 2.52 4.13
CA MET A 1 -14.21 2.04 3.41
C MET A 1 -13.90 2.98 2.25
N PHE A 2 -12.70 3.56 2.21
CA PHE A 2 -12.21 4.31 1.04
C PHE A 2 -11.41 3.38 0.12
N SER A 3 -11.81 3.28 -1.15
CA SER A 3 -11.16 2.38 -2.11
C SER A 3 -11.10 2.96 -3.54
N MET A 4 -10.65 2.14 -4.48
CA MET A 4 -10.75 2.35 -5.92
C MET A 4 -11.74 1.36 -6.54
N ILE A 5 -12.26 1.71 -7.72
CA ILE A 5 -13.07 0.81 -8.54
C ILE A 5 -12.28 -0.48 -8.81
N ALA A 6 -12.95 -1.61 -8.61
CA ALA A 6 -12.41 -2.95 -8.82
C ALA A 6 -11.21 -3.36 -7.93
N ASP A 7 -10.86 -2.63 -6.86
CA ASP A 7 -9.81 -3.10 -5.94
C ASP A 7 -10.23 -4.41 -5.25
N TYR A 8 -9.56 -5.51 -5.62
CA TYR A 8 -9.86 -6.86 -5.13
C TYR A 8 -9.88 -6.96 -3.60
N HIS A 9 -8.92 -6.32 -2.94
CA HIS A 9 -8.83 -6.34 -1.48
C HIS A 9 -10.09 -5.74 -0.86
N SER A 10 -10.49 -4.57 -1.34
CA SER A 10 -11.71 -3.91 -0.89
C SER A 10 -12.97 -4.74 -1.12
N LEU A 11 -13.09 -5.39 -2.27
CA LEU A 11 -14.27 -6.21 -2.61
C LEU A 11 -14.37 -7.46 -1.72
N ILE A 12 -13.25 -8.16 -1.51
CA ILE A 12 -13.22 -9.36 -0.66
C ILE A 12 -13.50 -9.01 0.80
N VAL A 13 -12.84 -7.97 1.33
CA VAL A 13 -13.03 -7.56 2.73
C VAL A 13 -14.42 -6.97 2.94
N GLU A 14 -14.98 -6.25 1.97
CA GLU A 14 -16.39 -5.82 2.03
C GLU A 14 -17.33 -7.02 2.15
N ALA A 15 -17.18 -8.02 1.26
CA ALA A 15 -18.02 -9.22 1.28
C ALA A 15 -17.88 -10.00 2.60
N ALA A 16 -16.66 -10.12 3.11
CA ALA A 16 -16.35 -10.76 4.39
C ALA A 16 -17.01 -10.02 5.58
N LEU A 17 -16.84 -8.71 5.67
CA LEU A 17 -17.43 -7.90 6.75
C LEU A 17 -18.96 -7.94 6.71
N ARG A 18 -19.57 -7.88 5.52
CA ARG A 18 -21.04 -8.04 5.36
C ARG A 18 -21.52 -9.42 5.81
N THR A 19 -20.77 -10.48 5.49
CA THR A 19 -21.07 -11.86 5.93
C THR A 19 -21.01 -11.98 7.45
N ARG A 20 -20.15 -11.19 8.10
CA ARG A 20 -20.04 -11.09 9.57
C ARG A 20 -21.10 -10.16 10.20
N GLY A 21 -22.01 -9.60 9.41
CA GLY A 21 -23.12 -8.78 9.88
C GLY A 21 -22.84 -7.29 9.99
N ASN A 22 -21.71 -6.81 9.45
CA ASN A 22 -21.39 -5.39 9.45
C ASN A 22 -22.04 -4.65 8.27
N ASP A 23 -22.48 -3.42 8.51
CA ASP A 23 -22.88 -2.49 7.47
C ASP A 23 -21.64 -1.83 6.86
N VAL A 24 -21.44 -2.05 5.56
CA VAL A 24 -20.28 -1.53 4.83
C VAL A 24 -20.71 -0.49 3.81
N PHE A 25 -20.21 0.73 3.97
CA PHE A 25 -20.27 1.77 2.94
C PHE A 25 -18.91 1.89 2.25
N ARG A 26 -18.85 1.50 0.97
CA ARG A 26 -17.65 1.64 0.14
C ARG A 26 -17.75 2.92 -0.69
N PHE A 27 -16.78 3.81 -0.51
CA PHE A 27 -16.71 5.10 -1.18
C PHE A 27 -15.45 5.16 -2.04
N CYS A 28 -15.62 5.24 -3.36
CA CYS A 28 -14.54 5.45 -4.31
C CYS A 28 -14.47 6.93 -4.65
N ILE A 29 -13.45 7.65 -4.16
CA ILE A 29 -13.44 9.11 -4.33
C ILE A 29 -13.29 9.56 -5.79
N GLU A 30 -12.77 8.68 -6.65
CA GLU A 30 -12.70 8.92 -8.09
C GLU A 30 -14.09 9.02 -8.75
N ASP A 31 -15.12 8.48 -8.11
CA ASP A 31 -16.51 8.62 -8.53
C ASP A 31 -17.09 9.99 -8.18
N LEU A 32 -16.45 10.82 -7.35
CA LEU A 32 -16.88 12.20 -7.13
C LEU A 32 -16.40 13.05 -8.33
N PRO A 33 -17.29 13.77 -9.05
CA PRO A 33 -18.72 13.95 -8.84
C PRO A 33 -19.63 13.13 -9.79
N LYS A 34 -19.08 12.15 -10.51
CA LYS A 34 -19.82 11.43 -11.56
C LYS A 34 -20.86 10.45 -11.01
N HIS A 35 -20.54 9.74 -9.94
CA HIS A 35 -21.34 8.66 -9.34
C HIS A 35 -21.36 8.71 -7.80
N ALA A 36 -20.81 9.77 -7.22
CA ALA A 36 -20.82 10.03 -5.79
C ALA A 36 -20.99 11.52 -5.53
N ASP A 37 -21.60 11.85 -4.39
CA ASP A 37 -21.86 13.22 -3.96
C ASP A 37 -21.46 13.41 -2.49
N ILE A 38 -21.23 14.66 -2.12
CA ILE A 38 -21.07 15.08 -0.73
C ILE A 38 -22.16 16.08 -0.36
N GLU A 39 -22.70 15.97 0.85
CA GLU A 39 -23.67 16.92 1.38
C GLU A 39 -23.24 17.34 2.79
N PHE A 40 -22.65 18.54 2.89
CA PHE A 40 -22.15 19.08 4.16
C PHE A 40 -22.99 20.28 4.56
N HIS A 41 -23.88 20.07 5.53
CA HIS A 41 -24.69 21.12 6.12
C HIS A 41 -24.07 21.58 7.44
N TYR A 42 -23.96 22.90 7.61
CA TYR A 42 -23.53 23.53 8.85
C TYR A 42 -24.56 24.57 9.27
N ASP A 43 -24.98 24.52 10.53
CA ASP A 43 -25.70 25.61 11.17
C ASP A 43 -24.87 26.18 12.34
N ARG A 44 -25.45 27.10 13.13
CA ARG A 44 -24.73 27.77 14.24
C ARG A 44 -24.38 26.84 15.41
N THR A 45 -25.01 25.67 15.47
CA THR A 45 -25.06 24.78 16.62
C THR A 45 -24.80 23.31 16.27
N SER A 46 -24.94 22.94 15.00
CA SER A 46 -24.82 21.56 14.53
C SER A 46 -24.21 21.48 13.14
N SER A 47 -23.70 20.30 12.81
CA SER A 47 -23.29 19.93 11.46
C SER A 47 -23.91 18.60 11.10
N ARG A 48 -24.25 18.43 9.82
CA ARG A 48 -24.69 17.16 9.26
C ARG A 48 -23.90 16.92 7.97
N LEU A 49 -23.01 15.94 8.02
CA LEU A 49 -22.09 15.63 6.92
C LEU A 49 -22.44 14.25 6.37
N ALA A 50 -22.81 14.18 5.09
CA ALA A 50 -23.18 12.94 4.43
C ALA A 50 -22.32 12.68 3.20
N LEU A 51 -22.08 11.40 2.93
CA LEU A 51 -21.56 10.90 1.66
C LEU A 51 -22.64 10.09 0.96
N HIS A 52 -22.74 10.25 -0.36
CA HIS A 52 -23.68 9.52 -1.20
C HIS A 52 -22.90 8.77 -2.27
N ALA A 53 -23.13 7.47 -2.40
CA ALA A 53 -22.50 6.64 -3.42
C ALA A 53 -23.31 5.35 -3.63
N MET A 54 -23.27 4.80 -4.84
CA MET A 54 -23.90 3.51 -5.16
C MET A 54 -25.37 3.39 -4.73
N GLY A 55 -26.14 4.49 -4.81
CA GLY A 55 -27.55 4.52 -4.41
C GLY A 55 -27.81 4.48 -2.90
N SER A 56 -26.78 4.62 -2.07
CA SER A 56 -26.87 4.66 -0.61
C SER A 56 -26.26 5.97 -0.06
N SER A 57 -26.60 6.30 1.18
CA SER A 57 -26.08 7.47 1.89
C SER A 57 -25.63 7.07 3.29
N VAL A 58 -24.60 7.73 3.81
CA VAL A 58 -24.14 7.54 5.19
C VAL A 58 -23.77 8.88 5.82
N LEU A 59 -24.10 9.08 7.09
CA LEU A 59 -23.63 10.22 7.85
C LEU A 59 -22.22 9.94 8.40
N LEU A 60 -21.33 10.92 8.33
CA LEU A 60 -19.95 10.74 8.80
C LEU A 60 -19.86 10.43 10.29
N ASP A 61 -20.79 10.97 11.09
CA ASP A 61 -20.84 10.74 12.54
C ASP A 61 -21.40 9.36 12.92
N GLU A 62 -22.02 8.62 11.97
CA GLU A 62 -22.50 7.25 12.16
C GLU A 62 -21.44 6.20 11.82
N ILE A 63 -20.23 6.62 11.40
CA ILE A 63 -19.18 5.70 10.96
C ILE A 63 -18.27 5.35 12.14
N ASP A 64 -18.27 4.07 12.52
CA ASP A 64 -17.38 3.55 13.56
C ASP A 64 -15.95 3.34 13.05
N VAL A 65 -15.79 2.91 11.78
CA VAL A 65 -14.50 2.49 11.21
C VAL A 65 -14.28 3.04 9.81
N VAL A 66 -13.13 3.68 9.61
CA VAL A 66 -12.63 4.09 8.31
C VAL A 66 -11.41 3.26 7.94
N TRP A 67 -11.62 2.26 7.09
CA TRP A 67 -10.52 1.63 6.37
C TRP A 67 -10.15 2.47 5.15
N ASN A 68 -8.99 3.13 5.21
CA ASN A 68 -8.43 3.94 4.14
C ASN A 68 -7.53 3.08 3.25
N ARG A 69 -8.14 2.26 2.40
CA ARG A 69 -7.42 1.25 1.63
C ARG A 69 -6.54 1.86 0.56
N ARG A 70 -7.16 2.58 -0.38
CA ARG A 70 -6.54 3.26 -1.52
C ARG A 70 -7.50 4.33 -2.03
N SER A 71 -6.96 5.42 -2.56
CA SER A 71 -7.78 6.52 -3.03
C SER A 71 -7.10 7.19 -4.23
N ARG A 72 -7.83 7.38 -5.33
CA ARG A 72 -7.35 8.17 -6.47
C ARG A 72 -7.76 9.63 -6.34
N TRP A 73 -7.36 10.45 -7.30
CA TRP A 73 -7.92 11.78 -7.43
C TRP A 73 -9.29 11.73 -8.13
N PRO A 74 -10.25 12.58 -7.73
CA PRO A 74 -11.51 12.78 -8.44
C PRO A 74 -11.33 13.00 -9.94
N VAL A 75 -12.21 12.42 -10.76
CA VAL A 75 -12.17 12.57 -12.22
C VAL A 75 -13.27 13.54 -12.66
N LEU A 76 -12.87 14.58 -13.41
CA LEU A 76 -13.83 15.56 -13.91
C LEU A 76 -14.77 14.97 -14.97
N PRO A 77 -16.09 15.26 -14.89
CA PRO A 77 -17.02 14.90 -15.95
C PRO A 77 -16.71 15.62 -17.27
N ALA A 78 -17.04 14.99 -18.39
CA ALA A 78 -16.88 15.58 -19.73
C ALA A 78 -17.71 16.86 -19.95
N ALA A 79 -18.71 17.11 -19.10
CA ALA A 79 -19.53 18.32 -19.14
C ALA A 79 -18.78 19.58 -18.66
N VAL A 80 -17.66 19.44 -17.95
CA VAL A 80 -16.84 20.58 -17.50
C VAL A 80 -16.06 21.15 -18.68
N THR A 81 -16.25 22.44 -18.94
CA THR A 81 -15.56 23.19 -20.00
C THR A 81 -14.06 23.27 -19.70
N PRO A 82 -13.19 23.38 -20.72
CA PRO A 82 -11.74 23.55 -20.51
C PRO A 82 -11.38 24.68 -19.56
N GLU A 83 -12.09 25.80 -19.63
CA GLU A 83 -11.88 27.02 -18.84
C GLU A 83 -12.16 26.79 -17.34
N ASP A 84 -13.12 25.93 -17.01
CA ASP A 84 -13.54 25.66 -15.62
C ASP A 84 -12.78 24.49 -14.97
N ARG A 85 -11.98 23.72 -15.73
CA ARG A 85 -11.30 22.51 -15.24
C ARG A 85 -10.44 22.76 -14.01
N GLU A 86 -9.57 23.76 -14.06
CA GLU A 86 -8.65 24.05 -12.95
C GLU A 86 -9.44 24.42 -11.68
N PHE A 87 -10.53 25.16 -11.82
CA PHE A 87 -11.40 25.51 -10.70
C PHE A 87 -12.04 24.26 -10.09
N CYS A 88 -12.70 23.42 -10.91
CA CYS A 88 -13.36 22.21 -10.44
C CYS A 88 -12.37 21.22 -9.80
N GLU A 89 -11.17 21.04 -10.39
CA GLU A 89 -10.12 20.21 -9.79
C GLU A 89 -9.70 20.71 -8.41
N LYS A 90 -9.54 22.03 -8.23
CA LYS A 90 -9.21 22.61 -6.92
C LYS A 90 -10.29 22.33 -5.89
N GLN A 91 -11.57 22.46 -6.26
CA GLN A 91 -12.69 22.15 -5.35
C GLN A 91 -12.66 20.69 -4.91
N LEU A 92 -12.55 19.76 -5.86
CA LEU A 92 -12.54 18.32 -5.60
C LEU A 92 -11.30 17.88 -4.79
N LYS A 93 -10.12 18.42 -5.11
CA LYS A 93 -8.89 18.16 -4.35
C LYS A 93 -9.02 18.65 -2.91
N HIS A 94 -9.59 19.84 -2.71
CA HIS A 94 -9.79 20.39 -1.37
C HIS A 94 -10.76 19.54 -0.56
N VAL A 95 -11.90 19.16 -1.13
CA VAL A 95 -12.87 18.25 -0.50
C VAL A 95 -12.20 16.94 -0.08
N LYS A 96 -11.47 16.28 -1.01
CA LYS A 96 -10.74 15.05 -0.70
C LYS A 96 -9.81 15.21 0.49
N MET A 97 -8.98 16.25 0.48
CA MET A 97 -8.01 16.49 1.54
C MET A 97 -8.69 16.82 2.88
N SER A 98 -9.86 17.43 2.85
CA SER A 98 -10.63 17.77 4.05
C SER A 98 -11.33 16.58 4.68
N LEU A 99 -11.78 15.59 3.90
CA LEU A 99 -12.54 14.42 4.39
C LEU A 99 -11.90 13.74 5.60
N GLN A 100 -10.57 13.57 5.62
CA GLN A 100 -9.87 12.90 6.72
C GLN A 100 -10.06 13.57 8.09
N ASN A 101 -10.47 14.84 8.12
CA ASN A 101 -10.65 15.63 9.34
C ASN A 101 -12.12 15.78 9.75
N LEU A 102 -13.05 15.17 9.02
CA LEU A 102 -14.49 15.36 9.19
C LEU A 102 -15.21 14.19 9.86
N PHE A 103 -14.51 13.07 10.07
CA PHE A 103 -15.07 11.92 10.78
C PHE A 103 -14.89 12.16 12.28
N GLY A 104 -15.99 12.12 13.04
CA GLY A 104 -16.00 12.45 14.46
C GLY A 104 -15.08 11.54 15.31
N ASN A 105 -15.53 10.31 15.58
CA ASN A 105 -14.84 9.38 16.49
C ASN A 105 -14.42 8.06 15.82
N ALA A 106 -14.42 8.01 14.50
CA ALA A 106 -14.14 6.77 13.77
C ALA A 106 -12.72 6.26 14.02
N PHE A 107 -12.55 4.94 14.16
CA PHE A 107 -11.25 4.28 14.13
C PHE A 107 -10.71 4.24 12.70
N TRP A 108 -9.48 4.70 12.49
CA TRP A 108 -8.85 4.76 11.17
C TRP A 108 -7.76 3.71 10.98
N ALA A 109 -7.85 2.95 9.89
CA ALA A 109 -6.83 2.01 9.43
C ALA A 109 -6.35 2.37 8.01
N ASN A 110 -5.24 3.06 7.82
CA ASN A 110 -4.68 4.09 8.71
C ASN A 110 -5.28 5.47 8.36
N SER A 111 -5.02 6.51 9.14
CA SER A 111 -5.36 7.88 8.70
C SER A 111 -4.49 8.31 7.52
N GLU A 112 -5.01 9.18 6.64
CA GLU A 112 -4.22 9.72 5.51
C GLU A 112 -2.97 10.51 5.98
N VAL A 113 -3.00 11.14 7.15
CA VAL A 113 -1.83 11.81 7.74
C VAL A 113 -0.77 10.80 8.15
N ALA A 114 -1.16 9.77 8.92
CA ALA A 114 -0.24 8.74 9.38
C ALA A 114 0.31 7.91 8.21
N GLY A 115 -0.51 7.57 7.23
CA GLY A 115 -0.10 6.86 6.02
C GLY A 115 0.97 7.64 5.24
N ARG A 116 0.74 8.94 4.97
CA ARG A 116 1.75 9.80 4.32
C ARG A 116 3.05 9.92 5.12
N HIS A 117 2.94 9.93 6.45
CA HIS A 117 4.11 9.98 7.33
C HIS A 117 4.92 8.68 7.23
N ALA A 118 4.23 7.53 7.23
CA ALA A 118 4.83 6.21 7.05
C ALA A 118 5.46 6.04 5.66
N ASP A 119 4.80 6.49 4.59
CA ASP A 119 5.26 6.34 3.20
C ASP A 119 6.54 7.13 2.86
N ALA A 120 6.97 8.04 3.73
CA ALA A 120 8.19 8.80 3.53
C ALA A 120 9.45 7.92 3.69
N LYS A 121 9.89 7.25 2.60
CA LYS A 121 11.07 6.36 2.58
C LYS A 121 12.34 6.93 3.25
N PRO A 122 12.74 8.21 3.03
CA PRO A 122 13.89 8.77 3.75
C PRO A 122 13.70 8.80 5.27
N LEU A 123 12.46 8.97 5.73
CA LEU A 123 12.12 8.96 7.14
C LEU A 123 12.10 7.52 7.70
N GLN A 124 11.58 6.54 6.95
CA GLN A 124 11.67 5.12 7.32
C GLN A 124 13.12 4.70 7.57
N LEU A 125 14.03 5.01 6.64
CA LEU A 125 15.46 4.69 6.78
C LEU A 125 16.12 5.45 7.92
N ARG A 126 15.64 6.64 8.27
CA ARG A 126 16.14 7.40 9.42
C ARG A 126 15.70 6.81 10.76
N LEU A 127 14.45 6.36 10.86
CA LEU A 127 13.84 5.93 12.12
C LEU A 127 14.05 4.45 12.42
N ALA A 128 14.11 3.59 11.41
CA ALA A 128 14.29 2.15 11.59
C ALA A 128 15.49 1.78 12.50
N PRO A 129 16.70 2.38 12.33
CA PRO A 129 17.82 2.11 13.24
C PRO A 129 17.57 2.57 14.69
N THR A 130 16.80 3.65 14.88
CA THR A 130 16.52 4.18 16.23
C THR A 130 15.62 3.26 17.07
N VAL A 131 14.88 2.37 16.42
CA VAL A 131 14.06 1.33 17.08
C VAL A 131 14.72 -0.05 17.03
N GLY A 132 15.95 -0.15 16.52
CA GLY A 132 16.73 -1.40 16.50
C GLY A 132 16.58 -2.25 15.23
N LEU A 133 16.00 -1.72 14.14
CA LEU A 133 15.98 -2.40 12.85
C LEU A 133 17.24 -2.08 12.04
N ALA A 134 17.93 -3.12 11.54
CA ALA A 134 19.01 -2.94 10.59
C ALA A 134 18.46 -2.56 9.21
N ILE A 135 19.22 -1.75 8.46
CA ILE A 135 18.86 -1.29 7.11
C ILE A 135 20.04 -1.52 6.16
N PRO A 136 19.80 -1.68 4.84
CA PRO A 136 20.91 -1.69 3.88
C PRO A 136 21.55 -0.30 3.81
N ASP A 137 22.87 -0.25 3.57
CA ASP A 137 23.49 1.05 3.26
C ASP A 137 22.83 1.64 2.02
N THR A 138 22.42 2.90 2.14
CA THR A 138 21.49 3.55 1.22
C THR A 138 21.91 4.99 0.94
N LEU A 139 21.96 5.34 -0.35
CA LEU A 139 22.08 6.71 -0.85
C LEU A 139 20.79 7.10 -1.58
N ILE A 140 20.14 8.19 -1.15
CA ILE A 140 19.08 8.84 -1.93
C ILE A 140 19.67 10.09 -2.57
N SER A 141 19.73 10.15 -3.90
CA SER A 141 20.47 11.23 -4.58
C SER A 141 20.08 11.44 -6.03
N ASN A 142 20.19 12.69 -6.50
CA ASN A 142 20.29 13.08 -7.91
C ASN A 142 21.65 13.73 -8.24
N ARG A 143 22.64 13.62 -7.33
CA ARG A 143 23.99 14.19 -7.49
C ARG A 143 24.92 13.14 -8.14
N PRO A 144 25.35 13.32 -9.41
CA PRO A 144 26.13 12.33 -10.14
C PRO A 144 27.41 11.89 -9.43
N GLU A 145 28.14 12.81 -8.81
CA GLU A 145 29.41 12.50 -8.15
C GLU A 145 29.20 11.61 -6.91
N ALA A 146 28.11 11.85 -6.17
CA ALA A 146 27.75 11.04 -5.01
C ALA A 146 27.28 9.63 -5.44
N ILE A 147 26.47 9.55 -6.50
CA ILE A 147 26.02 8.27 -7.07
C ILE A 147 27.22 7.44 -7.53
N ARG A 148 28.11 8.03 -8.33
CA ARG A 148 29.32 7.33 -8.80
C ARG A 148 30.25 6.94 -7.64
N ALA A 149 30.35 7.75 -6.59
CA ALA A 149 31.12 7.39 -5.40
C ALA A 149 30.52 6.19 -4.66
N PHE A 150 29.19 6.14 -4.53
CA PHE A 150 28.48 5.03 -3.91
C PHE A 150 28.64 3.73 -4.72
N LEU A 151 28.50 3.79 -6.05
CA LEU A 151 28.73 2.64 -6.94
C LEU A 151 30.19 2.15 -6.96
N ARG A 152 31.16 2.99 -6.61
CA ARG A 152 32.56 2.55 -6.42
C ARG A 152 32.80 1.86 -5.08
N ARG A 153 31.99 2.19 -4.07
CA ARG A 153 32.12 1.66 -2.72
C ARG A 153 31.57 0.23 -2.60
N TYR A 154 30.56 -0.10 -3.38
CA TYR A 154 29.88 -1.40 -3.32
C TYR A 154 29.93 -2.12 -4.66
N GLU A 155 30.25 -3.41 -4.64
CA GLU A 155 30.32 -4.25 -5.84
C GLU A 155 28.94 -4.40 -6.50
N LYS A 156 27.90 -4.60 -5.68
CA LYS A 156 26.51 -4.78 -6.13
C LYS A 156 25.62 -3.72 -5.52
N VAL A 157 25.00 -2.93 -6.38
CA VAL A 157 24.05 -1.88 -5.99
C VAL A 157 22.77 -2.05 -6.77
N VAL A 158 21.66 -1.87 -6.08
CA VAL A 158 20.34 -1.80 -6.69
C VAL A 158 19.85 -0.35 -6.71
N HIS A 159 19.15 -0.01 -7.78
CA HIS A 159 18.42 1.25 -7.91
C HIS A 159 16.92 0.98 -7.74
N LYS A 160 16.25 1.86 -6.99
CA LYS A 160 14.79 1.87 -6.79
C LYS A 160 14.28 3.31 -6.92
N PRO A 161 13.08 3.50 -7.50
CA PRO A 161 12.46 4.81 -7.49
C PRO A 161 11.91 5.14 -6.09
N LEU A 162 11.80 6.43 -5.74
CA LEU A 162 11.12 6.83 -4.50
C LEU A 162 9.63 6.49 -4.56
N VAL A 163 9.01 6.69 -5.72
CA VAL A 163 7.62 6.33 -6.03
C VAL A 163 7.64 5.55 -7.34
N GLY A 164 6.89 4.46 -7.44
CA GLY A 164 6.77 3.70 -8.68
C GLY A 164 6.30 4.58 -9.84
N HIS A 165 6.41 4.10 -11.07
CA HIS A 165 5.82 4.73 -12.25
C HIS A 165 5.52 3.68 -13.32
N VAL A 166 4.44 3.90 -14.07
CA VAL A 166 4.06 3.06 -15.21
C VAL A 166 3.98 3.93 -16.46
N TRP A 167 4.81 3.61 -17.44
CA TRP A 167 4.79 4.21 -18.77
C TRP A 167 3.97 3.34 -19.72
N SER A 168 3.30 3.99 -20.68
CA SER A 168 2.65 3.34 -21.81
C SER A 168 3.27 3.86 -23.10
N GLU A 169 3.91 2.99 -23.86
CA GLU A 169 4.59 3.33 -25.11
C GLU A 169 4.37 2.20 -26.12
N ASP A 170 3.90 2.54 -27.33
CA ASP A 170 3.61 1.60 -28.43
C ASP A 170 2.71 0.41 -28.04
N GLY A 171 1.70 0.67 -27.22
CA GLY A 171 0.80 -0.38 -26.71
C GLY A 171 1.43 -1.32 -25.68
N ARG A 172 2.66 -1.06 -25.25
CA ARG A 172 3.35 -1.77 -24.16
C ARG A 172 3.34 -0.93 -22.89
N CYS A 173 3.24 -1.62 -21.75
CA CYS A 173 3.39 -1.01 -20.44
C CYS A 173 4.76 -1.34 -19.87
N TYR A 174 5.47 -0.32 -19.38
CA TYR A 174 6.72 -0.46 -18.65
C TYR A 174 6.51 0.04 -17.22
N SER A 175 7.05 -0.65 -16.23
CA SER A 175 6.96 -0.22 -14.84
C SER A 175 8.35 -0.12 -14.24
N SER A 176 8.54 0.86 -13.35
CA SER A 176 9.80 1.01 -12.62
C SER A 176 9.89 -0.05 -11.54
N TYR A 177 10.94 -0.87 -11.58
CA TYR A 177 11.22 -1.89 -10.56
C TYR A 177 12.62 -1.71 -9.99
N THR A 178 12.89 -2.43 -8.90
CA THR A 178 14.26 -2.62 -8.41
C THR A 178 15.11 -3.25 -9.51
N SER A 179 16.23 -2.60 -9.84
CA SER A 179 17.17 -3.09 -10.85
C SER A 179 18.60 -3.03 -10.33
N SER A 180 19.45 -3.97 -10.75
CA SER A 180 20.91 -3.78 -10.61
C SER A 180 21.35 -2.54 -11.38
N VAL A 181 22.36 -1.84 -10.86
CA VAL A 181 22.95 -0.68 -11.54
C VAL A 181 24.46 -0.73 -11.48
N LYS A 182 25.10 -0.61 -12.64
CA LYS A 182 26.56 -0.49 -12.77
C LYS A 182 26.95 0.91 -13.19
N SER A 183 28.17 1.31 -12.81
CA SER A 183 28.71 2.63 -13.18
C SER A 183 28.72 2.90 -14.69
N ALA A 184 28.87 1.85 -15.51
CA ALA A 184 28.89 1.94 -16.98
C ALA A 184 27.49 2.13 -17.60
N GLU A 185 26.43 1.82 -16.86
CA GLU A 185 25.02 1.91 -17.31
C GLU A 185 24.40 3.27 -16.93
N LEU A 186 25.12 4.10 -16.18
CA LEU A 186 24.62 5.40 -15.77
C LEU A 186 24.43 6.31 -17.00
N PRO A 187 23.28 7.00 -17.10
CA PRO A 187 23.06 7.97 -18.17
C PRO A 187 23.94 9.21 -17.95
N ALA A 188 23.86 10.15 -18.88
CA ALA A 188 24.53 11.44 -18.76
C ALA A 188 24.10 12.18 -17.48
N ASP A 189 25.01 12.98 -16.93
CA ASP A 189 24.82 13.69 -15.66
C ASP A 189 23.56 14.58 -15.65
N ALA A 190 23.19 15.16 -16.80
CA ALA A 190 21.95 15.93 -16.93
C ALA A 190 20.70 15.08 -16.64
N MET A 191 20.68 13.82 -17.09
CA MET A 191 19.59 12.89 -16.83
C MET A 191 19.58 12.42 -15.37
N LEU A 192 20.75 12.13 -14.78
CA LEU A 192 20.84 11.78 -13.36
C LEU A 192 20.34 12.90 -12.43
N ARG A 193 20.49 14.15 -12.84
CA ARG A 193 20.00 15.32 -12.07
C ARG A 193 18.49 15.52 -12.19
N ALA A 194 17.85 14.94 -13.21
CA ALA A 194 16.43 15.17 -13.52
C ALA A 194 15.49 14.62 -12.44
N ALA A 195 15.87 13.53 -11.75
CA ALA A 195 15.12 12.98 -10.64
C ALA A 195 16.04 12.27 -9.63
N PRO A 196 15.77 12.37 -8.31
CA PRO A 196 16.47 11.55 -7.33
C PRO A 196 16.04 10.09 -7.42
N GLY A 197 16.99 9.20 -7.15
CA GLY A 197 16.78 7.76 -7.01
C GLY A 197 17.29 7.24 -5.67
N ILE A 198 16.84 6.04 -5.29
CA ILE A 198 17.36 5.30 -4.14
C ILE A 198 18.38 4.30 -4.66
N PHE A 199 19.61 4.39 -4.19
CA PHE A 199 20.70 3.46 -4.47
C PHE A 199 21.00 2.71 -3.17
N GLN A 200 20.87 1.38 -3.17
CA GLN A 200 21.11 0.56 -1.97
C GLN A 200 22.15 -0.50 -2.26
N CYS A 201 23.04 -0.76 -1.31
CA CYS A 201 23.89 -1.94 -1.37
C CYS A 201 23.00 -3.20 -1.46
N GLN A 202 23.30 -4.11 -2.40
CA GLN A 202 22.55 -5.35 -2.50
C GLN A 202 22.91 -6.25 -1.34
N VAL A 203 21.91 -6.59 -0.52
CA VAL A 203 22.07 -7.46 0.64
C VAL A 203 22.07 -8.92 0.20
N PRO A 204 23.09 -9.74 0.56
CA PRO A 204 23.02 -11.18 0.41
C PRO A 204 21.85 -11.74 1.21
N LYS A 205 21.01 -12.57 0.59
CA LYS A 205 19.76 -13.04 1.19
C LYS A 205 19.65 -14.55 1.16
N SER A 206 19.25 -15.13 2.29
CA SER A 206 18.75 -16.51 2.38
C SER A 206 17.31 -16.57 1.87
N HIS A 207 16.48 -15.63 2.31
CA HIS A 207 15.08 -15.49 1.92
C HIS A 207 14.61 -14.07 2.20
N GLU A 208 13.44 -13.73 1.69
CA GLU A 208 12.73 -12.48 1.97
C GLU A 208 11.55 -12.77 2.90
N VAL A 209 11.12 -11.79 3.68
CA VAL A 209 9.95 -11.93 4.55
C VAL A 209 8.97 -10.80 4.27
N ARG A 210 7.72 -11.19 4.04
CA ARG A 210 6.58 -10.28 3.98
C ARG A 210 5.78 -10.45 5.26
N ALA A 211 5.70 -9.40 6.07
CA ALA A 211 5.05 -9.43 7.37
C ALA A 211 3.91 -8.39 7.44
N GLN A 212 2.67 -8.85 7.48
CA GLN A 212 1.50 -8.00 7.66
C GLN A 212 1.23 -7.80 9.15
N PHE A 213 1.32 -6.56 9.61
CA PHE A 213 0.95 -6.15 10.96
C PHE A 213 -0.49 -5.63 11.02
N LEU A 214 -1.21 -6.03 12.07
CA LEU A 214 -2.57 -5.62 12.43
C LEU A 214 -2.60 -5.39 13.94
N GLY A 215 -2.44 -4.14 14.38
CA GLY A 215 -2.15 -3.84 15.79
C GLY A 215 -0.89 -4.57 16.26
N ASP A 216 -1.03 -5.44 17.26
CA ASP A 216 0.06 -6.29 17.79
C ASP A 216 0.25 -7.61 17.02
N THR A 217 -0.73 -7.97 16.19
CA THR A 217 -0.70 -9.22 15.42
C THR A 217 0.22 -9.10 14.23
N CYS A 218 1.05 -10.12 14.00
CA CYS A 218 1.88 -10.24 12.80
C CYS A 218 1.58 -11.56 12.09
N LEU A 219 1.21 -11.46 10.81
CA LEU A 219 1.07 -12.61 9.91
C LEU A 219 2.15 -12.49 8.84
N ALA A 220 3.11 -13.40 8.85
CA ALA A 220 4.27 -13.31 7.97
C ALA A 220 4.53 -14.62 7.21
N ILE A 221 5.09 -14.47 6.01
CA ILE A 221 5.53 -15.58 5.16
C ILE A 221 7.00 -15.40 4.78
N SER A 222 7.72 -16.51 4.65
CA SER A 222 9.07 -16.56 4.11
C SER A 222 9.02 -16.85 2.62
N ILE A 223 9.63 -15.99 1.82
CA ILE A 223 9.64 -16.02 0.37
C ILE A 223 11.05 -16.43 -0.10
N ASP A 224 11.14 -17.62 -0.70
CA ASP A 224 12.37 -18.07 -1.36
C ASP A 224 12.43 -17.50 -2.77
N SER A 225 13.07 -16.33 -2.90
CA SER A 225 13.18 -15.62 -4.17
C SER A 225 14.26 -16.20 -5.09
N SER A 226 15.07 -17.17 -4.63
CA SER A 226 16.10 -17.84 -5.46
C SER A 226 15.49 -18.73 -6.55
N ARG A 227 14.22 -19.11 -6.39
CA ARG A 227 13.47 -19.96 -7.31
C ARG A 227 12.74 -19.19 -8.40
N LEU A 228 12.90 -17.86 -8.44
CA LEU A 228 12.20 -16.99 -9.35
C LEU A 228 13.19 -16.36 -10.34
N ASP A 229 12.81 -16.35 -11.63
CA ASP A 229 13.47 -15.46 -12.59
C ASP A 229 13.38 -14.02 -12.06
N TYR A 230 14.51 -13.31 -11.95
CA TYR A 230 14.63 -11.97 -11.36
C TYR A 230 14.39 -11.84 -9.84
N GLY A 231 14.12 -12.93 -9.12
CA GLY A 231 13.86 -12.88 -7.67
C GLY A 231 15.06 -12.48 -6.82
N GLU A 232 16.27 -12.46 -7.37
CA GLU A 232 17.43 -11.86 -6.70
C GLU A 232 17.27 -10.35 -6.43
N PHE A 233 16.38 -9.66 -7.17
CA PHE A 233 16.13 -8.22 -7.04
C PHE A 233 14.77 -7.86 -6.43
N ASP A 234 13.69 -8.50 -6.87
CA ASP A 234 12.33 -8.18 -6.41
C ASP A 234 11.38 -9.36 -6.66
N TRP A 235 10.99 -10.06 -5.59
CA TRP A 235 10.08 -11.22 -5.69
C TRP A 235 8.70 -10.85 -6.25
N ARG A 236 8.26 -9.59 -6.09
CA ARG A 236 6.92 -9.14 -6.52
C ARG A 236 6.73 -9.25 -8.03
N ARG A 237 7.82 -9.14 -8.80
CA ARG A 237 7.80 -9.32 -10.27
C ARG A 237 7.41 -10.73 -10.70
N ALA A 238 7.63 -11.72 -9.84
CA ALA A 238 7.38 -13.12 -10.11
C ALA A 238 6.41 -13.74 -9.09
N GLN A 239 5.56 -12.92 -8.46
CA GLN A 239 4.56 -13.37 -7.48
C GLN A 239 3.66 -14.51 -8.00
N ARG A 240 3.47 -14.60 -9.32
CA ARG A 240 2.70 -15.65 -10.00
C ARG A 240 3.39 -17.00 -10.06
N SER A 241 4.72 -17.00 -10.03
CA SER A 241 5.55 -18.19 -10.05
C SER A 241 5.95 -18.63 -8.64
N LEU A 242 5.62 -17.81 -7.63
CA LEU A 242 5.70 -18.24 -6.24
C LEU A 242 4.64 -19.30 -5.98
N GLY A 243 5.11 -20.51 -5.67
CA GLY A 243 4.28 -21.56 -5.12
C GLY A 243 4.01 -21.31 -3.63
N PHE A 244 4.03 -22.37 -2.85
CA PHE A 244 3.86 -22.28 -1.40
C PHE A 244 5.00 -21.47 -0.74
N ALA A 245 4.65 -20.53 0.14
CA ALA A 245 5.56 -19.78 0.99
C ALA A 245 5.24 -20.12 2.46
N PRO A 246 6.15 -20.71 3.24
CA PRO A 246 5.83 -21.10 4.62
C PRO A 246 5.59 -19.88 5.51
N ALA A 247 4.62 -19.99 6.41
CA ALA A 247 4.44 -19.04 7.50
C ALA A 247 5.70 -18.97 8.38
N ILE A 248 6.04 -17.78 8.85
CA ILE A 248 7.21 -17.54 9.69
C ILE A 248 6.85 -16.62 10.85
N GLN A 249 7.50 -16.82 12.00
CA GLN A 249 7.42 -15.91 13.15
C GLN A 249 8.63 -14.98 13.17
N LEU A 250 8.38 -13.70 13.40
CA LEU A 250 9.45 -12.73 13.57
C LEU A 250 10.16 -12.96 14.90
N PRO A 251 11.49 -12.74 14.99
CA PRO A 251 12.17 -12.66 16.28
C PRO A 251 11.51 -11.61 17.18
N PRO A 252 11.37 -11.83 18.50
CA PRO A 252 10.69 -10.90 19.40
C PRO A 252 11.23 -9.46 19.34
N ALA A 253 12.54 -9.30 19.15
CA ALA A 253 13.17 -8.00 19.00
C ALA A 253 12.74 -7.28 17.71
N VAL A 254 12.64 -8.01 16.59
CA VAL A 254 12.21 -7.46 15.29
C VAL A 254 10.74 -7.09 15.35
N HIS A 255 9.88 -7.96 15.90
CA HIS A 255 8.46 -7.68 16.09
C HIS A 255 8.23 -6.42 16.93
N LYS A 256 8.91 -6.32 18.09
CA LYS A 256 8.84 -5.12 18.94
C LYS A 256 9.30 -3.86 18.20
N ALA A 257 10.40 -3.95 17.45
CA ALA A 257 10.91 -2.81 16.69
C ALA A 257 9.94 -2.35 15.58
N CYS A 258 9.26 -3.28 14.90
CA CYS A 258 8.16 -2.94 13.98
C CYS A 258 7.02 -2.22 14.70
N ARG A 259 6.59 -2.71 15.87
CA ARG A 259 5.53 -2.06 16.67
C ARG A 259 5.93 -0.64 17.06
N ASP A 260 7.16 -0.44 17.52
CA ASP A 260 7.65 0.88 17.92
C ASP A 260 7.77 1.83 16.70
N LEU A 261 8.17 1.32 15.53
CA LEU A 261 8.17 2.10 14.30
C LEU A 261 6.75 2.51 13.88
N MET A 262 5.79 1.59 13.93
CA MET A 262 4.37 1.87 13.64
C MET A 262 3.81 2.95 14.57
N ARG A 263 4.08 2.86 15.87
CA ARG A 263 3.69 3.89 16.86
C ARG A 263 4.32 5.25 16.54
N THR A 264 5.57 5.27 16.10
CA THR A 264 6.26 6.52 15.70
C THR A 264 5.61 7.17 14.48
N PHE A 265 5.15 6.37 13.52
CA PHE A 265 4.40 6.87 12.35
C PHE A 265 2.94 7.21 12.65
N GLY A 266 2.37 6.62 13.70
CA GLY A 266 0.94 6.72 14.01
C GLY A 266 0.07 5.78 13.17
N ILE A 267 0.66 4.73 12.59
CA ILE A 267 -0.09 3.69 11.85
C ILE A 267 -0.41 2.50 12.76
N VAL A 268 -1.55 1.86 12.51
CA VAL A 268 -2.08 0.71 13.25
C VAL A 268 -2.02 -0.58 12.45
N CYS A 269 -1.82 -0.51 11.13
CA CYS A 269 -1.54 -1.66 10.28
C CYS A 269 -0.53 -1.31 9.18
N GLY A 270 0.20 -2.30 8.68
CA GLY A 270 1.13 -2.11 7.56
C GLY A 270 1.85 -3.39 7.18
N ALA A 271 2.29 -3.46 5.92
CA ALA A 271 3.08 -4.58 5.41
C ALA A 271 4.56 -4.22 5.45
N PHE A 272 5.34 -4.98 6.23
CA PHE A 272 6.78 -4.84 6.32
C PHE A 272 7.47 -5.83 5.38
N ASP A 273 8.52 -5.36 4.73
CA ASP A 273 9.37 -6.17 3.88
C ASP A 273 10.79 -6.25 4.46
N PHE A 274 11.29 -7.47 4.55
CA PHE A 274 12.61 -7.78 5.07
C PHE A 274 13.40 -8.66 4.11
N ILE A 275 14.72 -8.54 4.20
CA ILE A 275 15.66 -9.59 3.79
C ILE A 275 16.18 -10.27 5.05
N VAL A 276 16.29 -11.59 5.03
CA VAL A 276 17.05 -12.35 6.02
C VAL A 276 18.36 -12.81 5.38
N THR A 277 19.50 -12.43 5.97
CA THR A 277 20.82 -12.81 5.46
C THR A 277 21.11 -14.30 5.69
N PRO A 278 22.10 -14.91 5.00
CA PRO A 278 22.56 -16.27 5.31
C PRO A 278 22.97 -16.48 6.77
N GLU A 279 23.42 -15.42 7.44
CA GLU A 279 23.80 -15.41 8.86
C GLU A 279 22.60 -15.23 9.81
N GLY A 280 21.39 -15.03 9.27
CA GLY A 280 20.15 -14.87 10.02
C GLY A 280 19.85 -13.44 10.48
N GLU A 281 20.55 -12.43 9.95
CA GLU A 281 20.28 -11.02 10.25
C GLU A 281 19.04 -10.54 9.50
N TRP A 282 18.15 -9.80 10.19
CA TRP A 282 16.92 -9.25 9.62
C TRP A 282 17.14 -7.80 9.19
N ILE A 283 17.11 -7.57 7.88
CA ILE A 283 17.33 -6.26 7.26
C ILE A 283 15.99 -5.69 6.81
N PHE A 284 15.56 -4.61 7.45
CA PHE A 284 14.37 -3.85 7.08
C PHE A 284 14.56 -3.15 5.74
N LEU A 285 13.61 -3.33 4.83
CA LEU A 285 13.61 -2.67 3.53
C LEU A 285 12.64 -1.49 3.51
N GLU A 286 11.38 -1.75 3.85
CA GLU A 286 10.32 -0.75 3.87
C GLU A 286 9.12 -1.23 4.69
N VAL A 287 8.28 -0.27 5.06
CA VAL A 287 6.88 -0.50 5.46
C VAL A 287 5.96 0.14 4.44
N ASN A 288 4.96 -0.62 3.98
CA ASN A 288 3.89 -0.15 3.10
C ASN A 288 2.56 -0.22 3.86
N GLU A 289 2.06 0.94 4.28
CA GLU A 289 0.84 1.06 5.10
C GLU A 289 -0.40 0.54 4.34
N GLY A 290 -0.45 0.81 3.02
CA GLY A 290 -1.45 0.34 2.07
C GLY A 290 -0.97 -0.86 1.24
N GLY A 291 -0.15 -1.74 1.80
CA GLY A 291 0.35 -2.93 1.11
C GLY A 291 -0.76 -3.88 0.69
N GLN A 292 -0.58 -4.62 -0.41
CA GLN A 292 -1.39 -5.80 -0.66
C GLN A 292 -1.05 -6.88 0.38
N PHE A 293 -2.06 -7.58 0.89
CA PHE A 293 -1.90 -8.57 1.96
C PHE A 293 -2.64 -9.90 1.76
N LEU A 294 -3.76 -9.94 1.04
CA LEU A 294 -4.54 -11.17 0.84
C LEU A 294 -3.73 -12.31 0.18
N PHE A 295 -2.75 -11.99 -0.66
CA PHE A 295 -1.91 -13.00 -1.29
C PHE A 295 -1.10 -13.84 -0.28
N LEU A 296 -0.86 -13.34 0.95
CA LEU A 296 -0.19 -14.11 2.01
C LEU A 296 -0.95 -15.41 2.29
N GLU A 297 -2.28 -15.34 2.34
CA GLU A 297 -3.13 -16.52 2.55
C GLU A 297 -3.17 -17.42 1.30
N THR A 298 -3.06 -16.86 0.10
CA THR A 298 -2.92 -17.67 -1.13
C THR A 298 -1.63 -18.48 -1.12
N LEU A 299 -0.51 -17.87 -0.73
CA LEU A 299 0.80 -18.54 -0.70
C LEU A 299 0.98 -19.44 0.53
N SER A 300 0.29 -19.12 1.63
CA SER A 300 0.30 -19.88 2.89
C SER A 300 -1.13 -20.06 3.42
N PRO A 301 -1.90 -21.04 2.90
CA PRO A 301 -3.31 -21.23 3.27
C PRO A 301 -3.57 -21.44 4.77
N GLY A 302 -2.54 -21.80 5.53
CA GLY A 302 -2.61 -21.96 6.98
C GLY A 302 -2.81 -20.66 7.75
N ILE A 303 -2.40 -19.49 7.23
CA ILE A 303 -2.56 -18.21 7.93
C ILE A 303 -3.87 -17.52 7.49
N PRO A 304 -4.87 -17.34 8.38
CA PRO A 304 -6.17 -16.78 8.03
C PRO A 304 -6.13 -15.24 7.95
N VAL A 305 -5.43 -14.72 6.94
CA VAL A 305 -5.20 -13.28 6.79
C VAL A 305 -6.50 -12.51 6.62
N LEU A 306 -7.46 -13.03 5.84
CA LEU A 306 -8.76 -12.38 5.66
C LEU A 306 -9.52 -12.23 6.98
N ASP A 307 -9.63 -13.32 7.74
CA ASP A 307 -10.34 -13.34 9.02
C ASP A 307 -9.68 -12.42 10.06
N ALA A 308 -8.34 -12.45 10.14
CA ALA A 308 -7.59 -11.57 11.02
C ALA A 308 -7.77 -10.10 10.66
N TYR A 309 -7.77 -9.75 9.38
CA TYR A 309 -7.97 -8.37 8.93
C TYR A 309 -9.39 -7.87 9.24
N CYS A 310 -10.42 -8.69 9.03
CA CYS A 310 -11.80 -8.34 9.39
C CYS A 310 -11.94 -8.16 10.90
N SER A 311 -11.41 -9.10 11.68
CA SER A 311 -11.43 -9.04 13.14
C SER A 311 -10.67 -7.83 13.69
N PHE A 312 -9.58 -7.42 13.03
CA PHE A 312 -8.85 -6.20 13.35
C PHE A 312 -9.73 -4.96 13.17
N LEU A 313 -10.38 -4.81 12.02
CA LEU A 313 -11.26 -3.67 11.76
C LEU A 313 -12.43 -3.62 12.74
N GLU A 314 -13.05 -4.76 13.02
CA GLU A 314 -14.16 -4.88 13.99
C GLU A 314 -13.73 -4.57 15.43
N SER A 315 -12.46 -4.86 15.78
CA SER A 315 -11.95 -4.62 17.14
C SER A 315 -11.79 -3.14 17.46
N MET A 316 -11.56 -2.30 16.45
CA MET A 316 -11.22 -0.88 16.62
C MET A 316 -10.03 -0.64 17.57
N ASP A 317 -9.14 -1.64 17.70
CA ASP A 317 -8.05 -1.64 18.68
C ASP A 317 -6.69 -1.43 17.98
N PRO A 318 -5.97 -0.32 18.25
CA PRO A 318 -4.63 -0.11 17.71
C PRO A 318 -3.59 -1.11 18.25
N GLU A 319 -3.90 -1.84 19.33
CA GLU A 319 -3.07 -2.89 19.93
C GLU A 319 -3.63 -4.30 19.69
N PHE A 320 -4.51 -4.45 18.69
CA PHE A 320 -5.22 -5.69 18.37
C PHE A 320 -4.35 -6.95 18.38
N ARG A 321 -4.85 -7.99 19.05
CA ARG A 321 -4.27 -9.33 19.11
C ARG A 321 -5.25 -10.37 18.59
N TYR A 322 -4.95 -10.94 17.43
CA TYR A 322 -5.77 -11.93 16.79
C TYR A 322 -5.81 -13.22 17.60
N GLN A 323 -7.02 -13.72 17.80
CA GLN A 323 -7.29 -15.04 18.36
C GLN A 323 -7.96 -15.84 17.24
N GLU A 324 -7.24 -16.80 16.67
CA GLU A 324 -7.79 -17.62 15.58
C GLU A 324 -8.99 -18.42 16.11
N PRO A 325 -10.21 -18.21 15.55
CA PRO A 325 -11.37 -19.00 15.92
C PRO A 325 -11.22 -20.43 15.40
N LEU A 326 -12.06 -21.35 15.89
CA LEU A 326 -12.05 -22.75 15.42
C LEU A 326 -12.28 -22.88 13.91
N HIS A 327 -13.06 -21.97 13.33
CA HIS A 327 -13.41 -21.94 11.92
C HIS A 327 -13.23 -20.52 11.38
N PRO A 328 -11.98 -20.09 11.10
CA PRO A 328 -11.74 -18.77 10.57
C PRO A 328 -12.22 -18.68 9.13
N MET A 329 -12.68 -17.49 8.74
CA MET A 329 -13.06 -17.22 7.37
C MET A 329 -11.84 -17.31 6.43
N ARG A 330 -11.94 -18.15 5.41
CA ARG A 330 -10.84 -18.35 4.44
C ARG A 330 -11.07 -17.54 3.16
N LEU A 331 -10.01 -16.93 2.65
CA LEU A 331 -9.96 -16.20 1.39
C LEU A 331 -10.45 -17.07 0.22
N ALA A 332 -10.07 -18.34 0.20
CA ALA A 332 -10.46 -19.28 -0.85
C ALA A 332 -11.98 -19.49 -0.91
N ASP A 333 -12.67 -19.40 0.22
CA ASP A 333 -14.13 -19.56 0.26
C ASP A 333 -14.83 -18.26 -0.07
N MET A 334 -14.35 -17.13 0.46
CA MET A 334 -14.90 -15.81 0.14
C MET A 334 -14.71 -15.45 -1.35
N SER A 335 -13.59 -15.85 -1.96
CA SER A 335 -13.35 -15.56 -3.38
C SER A 335 -14.36 -16.21 -4.32
N LYS A 336 -15.00 -17.32 -3.89
CA LYS A 336 -16.04 -18.00 -4.69
C LYS A 336 -17.38 -17.27 -4.68
N THR A 337 -17.59 -16.33 -3.74
CA THR A 337 -18.85 -15.58 -3.62
C THR A 337 -18.88 -14.32 -4.47
N LEU A 338 -17.71 -13.86 -4.96
CA LEU A 338 -17.63 -12.71 -5.85
C LEU A 338 -18.16 -13.05 -7.26
N PRO A 339 -18.90 -12.14 -7.91
CA PRO A 339 -19.25 -12.27 -9.33
C PRO A 339 -18.01 -12.55 -10.19
N ALA A 340 -18.10 -13.49 -11.13
CA ALA A 340 -16.96 -13.95 -11.94
C ALA A 340 -16.25 -12.81 -12.70
N GLU A 341 -16.99 -11.78 -13.10
CA GLU A 341 -16.49 -10.58 -13.78
C GLU A 341 -15.58 -9.72 -12.87
N LEU A 342 -15.85 -9.69 -11.56
CA LEU A 342 -15.04 -9.01 -10.56
C LEU A 342 -13.84 -9.88 -10.12
N ALA A 343 -13.97 -11.20 -10.15
CA ALA A 343 -12.88 -12.14 -9.87
C ALA A 343 -11.79 -12.10 -10.98
N LEU A 344 -12.18 -11.94 -12.25
CA LEU A 344 -11.27 -11.82 -13.40
C LEU A 344 -10.52 -10.49 -13.42
N SER A 345 -11.15 -9.39 -13.03
CA SER A 345 -10.51 -8.05 -12.95
C SER A 345 -9.60 -7.94 -11.72
N ALA A 346 -9.98 -8.55 -10.60
CA ALA A 346 -9.16 -8.70 -9.41
C ALA A 346 -7.86 -9.44 -9.67
N ASP A 347 -7.93 -10.55 -10.39
CA ASP A 347 -6.78 -11.35 -10.79
C ASP A 347 -5.88 -10.60 -11.80
N GLN A 348 -6.41 -9.60 -12.52
CA GLN A 348 -5.67 -8.64 -13.35
C GLN A 348 -5.09 -7.45 -12.57
N LEU A 349 -5.73 -7.00 -11.50
CA LEU A 349 -5.31 -5.89 -10.63
C LEU A 349 -4.28 -6.32 -9.58
N LEU A 350 -4.28 -7.59 -9.16
CA LEU A 350 -3.15 -8.23 -8.48
C LEU A 350 -1.87 -8.21 -9.35
N ARG A 351 -1.99 -8.12 -10.68
CA ARG A 351 -0.84 -8.06 -11.62
C ARG A 351 -0.20 -6.68 -11.74
N GLN A 352 -0.79 -5.66 -11.11
CA GLN A 352 -0.33 -4.28 -11.20
C GLN A 352 -0.11 -3.74 -9.80
N GLU A 353 1.06 -4.03 -9.24
CA GLU A 353 1.67 -3.03 -8.36
C GLU A 353 1.77 -1.73 -9.16
N ASP A 354 1.05 -0.72 -8.69
CA ASP A 354 1.04 0.65 -9.21
C ASP A 354 0.31 0.95 -10.54
N THR A 355 -0.91 0.44 -10.75
CA THR A 355 -1.87 1.19 -11.60
C THR A 355 -2.29 2.54 -11.02
N ALA A 356 -1.86 2.88 -9.80
CA ALA A 356 -2.15 4.16 -9.14
C ALA A 356 -1.59 5.39 -9.89
N ILE A 357 -0.90 5.19 -11.02
CA ILE A 357 -0.19 6.24 -11.75
C ILE A 357 -0.73 6.46 -13.17
N ARG A 358 -1.60 5.56 -13.68
CA ARG A 358 -2.04 5.59 -15.09
C ARG A 358 -2.72 6.89 -15.54
N GLU A 359 -3.20 7.75 -14.64
CA GLU A 359 -4.03 8.89 -15.05
C GLU A 359 -3.62 10.25 -14.47
N THR A 360 -2.48 10.37 -13.77
CA THR A 360 -1.99 11.70 -13.36
C THR A 360 -1.20 12.42 -14.47
N LEU A 361 -0.87 11.74 -15.57
CA LEU A 361 -0.01 12.30 -16.63
C LEU A 361 -0.66 12.51 -18.00
N SER A 362 -1.91 12.09 -18.25
CA SER A 362 -2.57 12.41 -19.54
C SER A 362 -3.11 13.84 -19.62
N PHE A 363 -2.98 14.68 -18.58
CA PHE A 363 -3.42 16.08 -18.58
C PHE A 363 -2.28 17.11 -18.57
N ARG A 364 -1.05 16.70 -18.92
CA ARG A 364 0.04 17.66 -19.23
C ARG A 364 0.48 17.68 -20.69
N GLN A 365 -0.19 16.93 -21.56
CA GLN A 365 0.03 17.00 -23.02
C GLN A 365 -1.29 16.85 -23.78
N SER A 366 -2.11 17.89 -23.73
CA SER A 366 -3.03 18.30 -24.81
C SER A 366 -3.63 19.65 -24.48
#